data_AF-A0A0F9GFR6-F1
#
_entry.id   AF-A0A0F9GFR6-F1
#
_cell.length_a   1.000
_cell.length_b   1.000
_cell.length_c   1.000
_cell.angle_alpha   90.00
_cell.angle_beta   90.00
_cell.angle_gamma   90.00
#
_symmetry.space_group_name_H-M   'P 1'
#
loop_
_entity.id
_entity.type
_entity.pdbx_description
1 polymer ?
#
loop_
_entity_poly.entity_id
_entity_poly.type
_entity_poly.pdbx_seq_one_letter_code
_entity_poly.pdbx_strand_id
1 'polypeptide(L)' 'KMSKEMICTYCGKERDKVMFVIGASREVDWVINEGTGKISCDDPVCWQKGRDEGQARIDAHFKSINASV' A
#
# COMPACT_ATOMS: atom_id res chain seq x y z
N LYS A 1 -6.48 13.40 22.92
CA LYS A 1 -6.65 12.09 22.22
C LYS A 1 -5.74 12.12 21.00
N MET A 2 -4.54 11.56 21.10
CA MET A 2 -3.64 11.42 19.94
C MET A 2 -4.26 10.38 18.99
N SER A 3 -4.34 10.74 17.72
CA SER A 3 -5.18 10.11 16.69
C SER A 3 -4.57 8.81 16.15
N LYS A 4 -5.40 7.75 16.15
CA LYS A 4 -5.44 6.59 15.25
C LYS A 4 -4.07 6.13 14.70
N GLU A 5 -3.53 5.08 15.33
CA GLU A 5 -2.32 4.37 14.93
C GLU A 5 -2.34 4.03 13.43
N MET A 6 -1.19 4.23 12.75
CA MET A 6 -0.98 3.75 11.39
C MET A 6 -0.60 2.27 11.47
N ILE A 7 -1.52 1.39 11.10
CA ILE A 7 -1.38 -0.06 11.23
C ILE A 7 -1.19 -0.69 9.86
N CYS A 8 -0.17 -1.54 9.73
CA CYS A 8 0.02 -2.36 8.54
C CYS A 8 -1.15 -3.34 8.39
N THR A 9 -1.82 -3.29 7.25
CA THR A 9 -2.98 -4.14 6.96
C THR A 9 -2.61 -5.62 6.82
N TYR A 10 -1.32 -5.93 6.60
CA TYR A 10 -0.84 -7.29 6.32
C TYR A 10 -0.31 -8.03 7.54
N CYS A 11 0.44 -7.36 8.42
CA CYS A 11 1.05 -7.98 9.60
C CYS A 11 0.61 -7.37 10.93
N GLY A 12 -0.19 -6.30 10.92
CA GLY A 12 -0.65 -5.64 12.14
C GLY A 12 0.42 -4.80 12.85
N LYS A 13 1.64 -4.70 12.32
CA LYS A 13 2.68 -3.80 12.85
C LYS A 13 2.14 -2.38 12.91
N GLU A 14 2.47 -1.65 13.98
CA GLU A 14 2.10 -0.25 14.17
C GLU A 14 3.30 0.65 13.84
N ARG A 15 3.02 1.85 13.31
CA ARG A 15 4.05 2.88 13.08
C ARG A 15 4.05 3.87 14.23
N ASP A 16 5.12 3.85 15.02
CA ASP A 16 5.28 4.71 16.22
C ASP A 16 5.24 6.21 15.92
N LYS A 17 5.63 6.62 14.70
CA LYS A 17 5.71 8.02 14.28
C LYS A 17 5.19 8.20 12.87
N VAL A 18 4.22 9.09 12.70
CA VAL A 18 3.78 9.55 11.38
C VAL A 18 4.74 10.65 10.92
N MET A 19 5.37 10.45 9.77
CA MET A 19 6.24 11.44 9.12
C MET A 19 5.69 11.74 7.73
N PHE A 20 5.78 13.00 7.30
CA PHE A 20 5.46 13.41 5.93
C PHE A 20 6.78 13.66 5.20
N VAL A 21 7.13 12.76 4.27
CA VAL A 21 8.36 12.83 3.48
C VAL A 21 7.97 12.81 2.00
N ILE A 22 8.40 13.82 1.24
CA ILE A 22 8.19 13.88 -0.20
C ILE A 22 9.51 13.49 -0.88
N GLY A 23 9.52 12.36 -1.58
CA GLY A 23 10.70 11.91 -2.34
C GLY A 23 10.45 10.56 -3.03
N ALA A 24 11.30 10.23 -4.01
CA ALA A 24 11.32 8.92 -4.66
C ALA A 24 12.39 8.03 -4.00
N SER A 25 12.11 7.55 -2.79
CA SER A 25 13.02 6.67 -2.06
C SER A 25 13.34 5.41 -2.88
N ARG A 26 14.58 4.93 -2.79
CA ARG A 26 14.99 3.61 -3.32
C ARG A 26 14.73 2.48 -2.33
N GLU A 27 14.44 2.82 -1.08
CA GLU A 27 14.18 1.87 0.00
C GLU A 27 12.67 1.75 0.23
N VAL A 28 12.25 0.55 0.64
CA VAL A 28 10.86 0.29 1.03
C VAL A 28 10.55 1.04 2.32
N ASP A 29 9.52 1.87 2.29
CA ASP A 29 8.95 2.51 3.46
C ASP A 29 7.46 2.13 3.56
N TRP A 30 6.83 2.59 4.63
CA TRP A 30 5.40 2.53 4.82
C TRP A 30 4.66 3.27 3.71
N VAL A 31 3.83 2.54 2.98
CA VAL A 31 3.12 3.06 1.82
C VAL A 31 1.65 2.65 1.84
N ILE A 32 0.82 3.49 1.23
CA ILE A 32 -0.53 3.11 0.82
C ILE A 32 -0.41 2.50 -0.58
N ASN A 33 -0.90 1.27 -0.74
CA ASN A 33 -0.83 0.54 -1.99
C ASN A 33 -1.98 0.96 -2.91
N GLU A 34 -1.63 1.54 -4.05
CA GLU A 34 -2.59 1.93 -5.09
C GLU A 34 -3.45 0.73 -5.55
N GLY A 35 -4.69 0.99 -5.97
CA GLY A 35 -5.67 -0.05 -6.32
C GLY A 35 -6.29 -0.78 -5.13
N THR A 36 -5.66 -0.76 -3.95
CA THR A 36 -6.19 -1.41 -2.73
C THR A 36 -6.58 -0.42 -1.62
N GLY A 37 -5.87 0.71 -1.51
CA GLY A 37 -5.98 1.62 -0.37
C GLY A 37 -5.41 1.07 0.95
N LYS A 38 -4.78 -0.12 0.92
CA LYS A 38 -4.22 -0.78 2.11
C LYS A 38 -2.83 -0.25 2.43
N ILE A 39 -2.48 -0.24 3.72
CA ILE A 39 -1.17 0.18 4.20
C ILE A 39 -0.26 -1.04 4.35
N SER A 40 0.93 -1.01 3.77
CA SER A 40 2.02 -1.95 4.04
C SER A 40 3.14 -1.27 4.81
N CYS A 41 3.76 -1.97 5.76
CA CYS A 41 4.94 -1.50 6.45
C CYS A 41 6.22 -1.63 5.61
N ASP A 42 7.33 -1.24 6.22
CA ASP A 42 8.71 -1.36 5.74
C ASP A 42 9.20 -2.82 5.57
N ASP A 43 8.40 -3.83 5.94
CA ASP A 43 8.71 -5.23 5.66
C ASP A 43 8.55 -5.53 4.15
N PRO A 44 9.60 -5.99 3.46
CA PRO A 44 9.55 -6.31 2.04
C PRO A 44 8.45 -7.31 1.65
N VAL A 45 8.10 -8.25 2.54
CA VAL A 45 7.04 -9.24 2.30
C VAL A 45 5.67 -8.56 2.31
N CYS A 46 5.43 -7.65 3.26
CA CYS A 46 4.16 -6.90 3.33
C CYS A 46 4.03 -5.94 2.15
N TRP A 47 5.11 -5.26 1.79
CA TRP A 47 5.15 -4.36 0.64
C TRP A 47 4.90 -5.10 -0.67
N GLN A 48 5.61 -6.21 -0.92
CA GLN A 48 5.47 -6.98 -2.15
C GLN A 48 4.04 -7.52 -2.29
N LYS A 49 3.47 -8.06 -1.21
CA LYS A 49 2.08 -8.52 -1.20
C LYS A 49 1.09 -7.41 -1.54
N GLY A 50 1.27 -6.22 -0.96
CA GLY A 50 0.40 -5.08 -1.25
C GLY A 50 0.51 -4.58 -2.68
N ARG A 51 1.73 -4.54 -3.22
CA ARG A 51 1.99 -4.23 -4.62
C ARG A 51 1.31 -5.21 -5.58
N ASP A 52 1.46 -6.51 -5.35
CA ASP A 52 0.89 -7.55 -6.22
C ASP A 52 -0.64 -7.53 -6.20
N GLU A 53 -1.25 -7.38 -5.01
CA GLU A 53 -2.70 -7.20 -4.86
C GLU A 53 -3.20 -5.94 -5.59
N GLY A 54 -2.46 -4.83 -5.50
CA GLY A 54 -2.77 -3.58 -6.17
C GLY A 54 -2.72 -3.71 -7.69
N GLN A 55 -1.63 -4.29 -8.21
CA GLN A 55 -1.47 -4.52 -9.64
C GLN A 55 -2.58 -5.42 -10.18
N ALA A 56 -2.91 -6.51 -9.50
CA ALA A 56 -3.97 -7.42 -9.92
C ALA A 56 -5.34 -6.71 -10.02
N ARG A 57 -5.64 -5.79 -9.09
CA ARG A 57 -6.88 -4.98 -9.14
C ARG A 57 -6.89 -3.98 -10.28
N ILE A 58 -5.77 -3.31 -10.52
CA ILE A 58 -5.60 -2.37 -11.63
C ILE A 58 -5.77 -3.11 -12.97
N ASP A 59 -5.12 -4.26 -13.13
CA ASP A 59 -5.21 -5.09 -14.32
C ASP A 59 -6.64 -5.57 -14.57
N ALA A 60 -7.35 -6.01 -13.52
CA ALA A 60 -8.75 -6.41 -13.60
C ALA A 60 -9.65 -5.23 -14.04
N HIS A 61 -9.39 -4.04 -13.52
CA HIS A 61 -10.12 -2.83 -13.90
C HIS A 61 -9.90 -2.50 -15.38
N PHE A 62 -8.65 -2.47 -15.87
CA PHE A 62 -8.36 -2.23 -17.29
C PHE A 62 -8.97 -3.29 -18.21
N LYS A 63 -8.95 -4.57 -17.81
CA LYS A 63 -9.63 -5.64 -18.55
C LYS A 63 -11.14 -5.39 -18.65
N SER A 64 -11.79 -4.97 -17.56
CA SER A 64 -13.22 -4.66 -17.57
C SER A 64 -13.57 -3.48 -18.48
N ILE A 65 -12.74 -2.43 -18.48
CA ILE A 65 -12.92 -1.27 -19.37
C ILE A 65 -12.79 -1.72 -20.82
N ASN A 66 -11.71 -2.42 -21.17
CA ASN A 66 -11.43 -2.82 -22.55
C ASN A 66 -12.41 -3.87 -23.10
N ALA A 67 -13.01 -4.70 -22.24
CA ALA A 67 -14.06 -5.64 -22.66
C ALA A 67 -15.42 -4.97 -22.88
N SER A 68 -15.56 -3.70 -22.46
CA SER A 68 -16.79 -2.91 -22.61
C SER A 68 -16.74 -1.95 -23.81
N VAL A 69 -15.66 -2.01 -24.60
CA VAL A 69 -15.45 -1.26 -25.86
C VAL A 69 -15.55 -2.23 -27.03
#